data_AF-A0A852PGX8-F1
#
_entry.id   AF-A0A852PGX8-F1
#
_cell.length_a   1.000
_cell.length_b   1.000
_cell.length_c   1.000
_cell.angle_alpha   90.00
_cell.angle_beta   90.00
_cell.angle_gamma   90.00
#
_symmetry.space_group_name_H-M   'P 1'
#
loop_
_entity.id
_entity.type
_entity.pdbx_description
1 polymer ?
#
loop_
_entity_poly.entity_id
_entity_poly.type
_entity_poly.pdbx_seq_one_letter_code
_entity_poly.pdbx_strand_id
1 'polypeptide(L)' 'MLEILSLIRSGGDPRWCRSVPNWDRGPWLETLLGYRRARANARPRLISSHLPVQLFPRAFFGSRAKV' A
#
# COMPACT_ATOMS: atom_id res chain seq x y z
N MET A 1 -1.11 3.97 10.58
CA MET A 1 -1.10 4.89 9.41
C MET A 1 -2.03 4.46 8.28
N LEU A 2 -2.04 3.17 7.88
CA LEU A 2 -2.83 2.70 6.73
C LEU A 2 -4.34 3.01 6.79
N GLU A 3 -4.97 2.90 7.96
CA GLU A 3 -6.40 3.24 8.11
C GLU A 3 -6.68 4.72 7.83
N ILE A 4 -5.83 5.61 8.33
CA ILE A 4 -5.94 7.06 8.09
C ILE A 4 -5.83 7.34 6.58
N LEU A 5 -4.83 6.76 5.91
CA LEU A 5 -4.65 6.91 4.45
C LEU A 5 -5.83 6.33 3.66
N SER A 6 -6.40 5.22 4.14
CA SER A 6 -7.56 4.59 3.50
C SER A 6 -8.80 5.48 3.59
N LEU A 7 -9.04 6.11 4.74
CA LEU A 7 -10.12 7.08 4.90
C LEU A 7 -9.89 8.35 4.08
N ILE A 8 -8.67 8.89 4.06
CA ILE A 8 -8.33 10.05 3.21
C ILE A 8 -8.63 9.73 1.73
N ARG A 9 -8.21 8.55 1.25
CA ARG A 9 -8.49 8.11 -0.12
C ARG A 9 -9.97 8.00 -0.42
N SER A 10 -10.77 7.52 0.54
CA SER A 10 -12.22 7.37 0.40
C SER A 10 -13.00 8.65 0.72
N GLY A 11 -12.35 9.81 0.88
CA GLY A 11 -13.02 11.06 1.25
C GLY A 11 -13.74 10.98 2.61
N GLY A 12 -13.27 10.14 3.52
CA GLY A 12 -13.86 9.88 4.83
C GLY A 12 -14.86 8.73 4.89
N ASP A 13 -15.25 8.12 3.76
CA ASP A 13 -16.20 6.98 3.77
C ASP A 13 -15.55 5.71 4.39
N PRO A 14 -16.07 5.18 5.51
CA PRO A 14 -15.50 4.01 6.17
C PRO A 14 -15.87 2.67 5.51
N ARG A 15 -16.79 2.63 4.53
CA ARG A 15 -17.26 1.37 3.92
C ARG A 15 -16.11 0.50 3.44
N TRP A 16 -15.14 1.07 2.75
CA TRP A 16 -13.98 0.35 2.23
C TRP A 16 -13.10 -0.24 3.34
N CYS A 17 -12.91 0.50 4.44
CA CYS A 17 -12.10 0.05 5.57
C CYS A 17 -12.79 -1.08 6.35
N ARG A 18 -14.13 -1.11 6.35
CA ARG A 18 -14.96 -2.11 7.02
C ARG A 18 -15.22 -3.36 6.16
N SER A 19 -15.20 -3.24 4.84
CA SER A 19 -15.48 -4.36 3.93
C SER A 19 -14.23 -5.08 3.42
N VAL A 20 -13.08 -4.41 3.35
CA VAL A 20 -11.84 -4.98 2.82
C VAL A 20 -10.77 -5.04 3.91
N PRO A 21 -10.14 -6.22 4.13
CA PRO A 21 -9.04 -6.35 5.07
C PRO A 21 -7.89 -5.38 4.78
N ASN A 22 -7.21 -4.94 5.83
CA ASN A 22 -6.16 -3.92 5.71
C ASN A 22 -5.00 -4.38 4.80
N TRP A 23 -4.60 -5.65 4.86
CA TRP A 23 -3.53 -6.24 4.03
C TRP A 23 -3.91 -6.37 2.55
N ASP A 24 -5.18 -6.23 2.19
CA ASP A 24 -5.62 -6.17 0.78
C ASP A 24 -5.64 -4.72 0.27
N ARG A 25 -5.96 -3.76 1.15
CA ARG A 25 -5.93 -2.33 0.84
C ARG A 25 -4.51 -1.77 0.73
N GLY A 26 -3.63 -2.17 1.65
CA GLY A 26 -2.23 -1.76 1.75
C GLY A 26 -1.30 -2.96 1.93
N PRO A 27 -1.16 -3.83 0.91
CA PRO A 27 -0.40 -5.06 1.01
C PRO A 27 1.08 -4.84 1.35
N TRP A 28 1.65 -5.82 2.05
CA TRP A 28 3.07 -5.86 2.43
C TRP A 28 3.94 -6.27 1.26
N LEU A 29 4.79 -5.36 0.79
CA LEU A 29 5.57 -5.53 -0.43
C LEU A 29 6.53 -6.74 -0.39
N GLU A 30 7.14 -6.96 0.76
CA GLU A 30 8.11 -8.02 1.03
C GLU A 30 7.51 -9.43 1.08
N THR A 31 6.18 -9.55 1.15
CA THR A 31 5.52 -10.86 1.15
C THR A 31 5.17 -11.30 -0.27
N LEU A 32 5.26 -12.60 -0.57
CA LEU A 32 4.93 -13.12 -1.91
C LEU A 32 3.49 -12.75 -2.32
N LEU A 33 2.54 -12.89 -1.40
CA LEU A 33 1.14 -12.58 -1.65
C LEU A 33 0.91 -11.07 -1.76
N GLY A 34 1.53 -10.28 -0.88
CA GLY A 34 1.40 -8.82 -0.91
C GLY A 34 2.02 -8.21 -2.15
N TYR A 35 3.15 -8.72 -2.64
CA TYR A 35 3.72 -8.30 -3.94
C TYR A 35 2.75 -8.54 -5.10
N ARG A 36 2.14 -9.73 -5.17
CA ARG A 36 1.14 -10.05 -6.21
C ARG A 36 -0.08 -9.13 -6.11
N ARG A 37 -0.59 -8.88 -4.91
CA ARG A 37 -1.72 -7.97 -4.65
C ARG A 37 -1.38 -6.51 -5.01
N ALA A 38 -0.23 -6.00 -4.58
CA ALA A 38 0.24 -4.65 -4.91
C ALA A 38 0.34 -4.42 -6.42
N ARG A 39 0.71 -5.45 -7.18
CA ARG A 39 0.79 -5.40 -8.64
C ARG A 39 -0.58 -5.43 -9.33
N ALA A 40 -1.57 -6.12 -8.74
CA ALA A 40 -2.94 -6.19 -9.24
C ALA A 40 -3.79 -4.95 -8.87
N ASN A 41 -3.49 -4.28 -7.75
CA ASN A 41 -4.25 -3.12 -7.29
C ASN A 41 -4.21 -1.94 -8.27
N ALA A 42 -5.38 -1.33 -8.51
CA ALA A 42 -5.51 -0.13 -9.34
C ALA A 42 -4.78 1.09 -8.73
N ARG A 43 -4.36 2.02 -9.59
CA ARG A 43 -3.76 3.30 -9.17
C ARG A 43 -4.85 4.26 -8.63
N PRO A 44 -4.54 5.14 -7.66
CA PRO A 44 -3.30 5.21 -6.87
C PRO A 44 -3.14 3.96 -5.98
N ARG A 45 -1.92 3.53 -5.67
CA ARG A 45 -1.69 2.32 -4.85
C ARG A 45 -1.26 2.70 -3.44
N LEU A 46 -1.84 2.05 -2.44
CA LEU A 46 -1.33 2.05 -1.07
C LEU A 46 -0.55 0.74 -0.89
N ILE A 47 0.67 0.82 -0.36
CA ILE A 47 1.57 -0.33 -0.16
C ILE A 47 2.25 -0.14 1.19
N SER A 48 2.45 -1.21 1.93
CA SER A 48 3.13 -1.23 3.22
C SER A 48 4.48 -1.93 3.08
N SER A 49 5.49 -1.51 3.84
CA SER A 49 6.75 -2.23 3.93
C SER A 49 7.48 -1.93 5.24
N HIS A 50 8.18 -2.94 5.75
CA HIS A 50 9.17 -2.83 6.81
C HIS A 50 10.60 -3.09 6.31
N LEU A 51 10.81 -3.13 5.00
CA LEU A 51 12.15 -3.29 4.44
C LEU A 51 13.02 -2.09 4.85
N PRO A 52 14.23 -2.33 5.39
CA PRO A 52 15.18 -1.26 5.61
C PRO A 52 15.64 -0.71 4.25
N VAL A 53 16.15 0.53 4.24
CA VAL A 53 16.44 1.30 3.01
C VAL A 53 17.31 0.54 2.01
N GLN A 54 18.27 -0.25 2.48
CA GLN A 54 19.18 -1.05 1.65
C GLN A 54 18.50 -2.24 0.95
N LEU A 55 17.32 -2.67 1.43
CA LEU A 55 16.50 -3.72 0.82
C LEU A 55 15.26 -3.15 0.10
N PHE A 56 14.99 -1.85 0.23
CA PHE A 56 13.86 -1.20 -0.43
C PHE A 56 14.03 -1.18 -1.96
N PRO A 57 12.94 -1.23 -2.77
CA PRO A 57 13.07 -1.29 -4.22
C PRO A 57 13.89 -0.13 -4.78
N ARG A 58 14.98 -0.46 -5.48
CA ARG A 58 15.89 0.55 -6.09
C ARG A 58 15.16 1.52 -7.02
N ALA A 59 14.11 1.05 -7.71
CA ALA A 59 13.28 1.87 -8.59
C ALA A 59 12.57 3.02 -7.87
N PHE A 60 12.39 2.94 -6.55
CA PHE A 60 11.78 4.02 -5.76
C PHE A 60 12.59 5.32 -5.82
N PHE A 61 13.93 5.23 -5.70
CA PHE A 61 14.81 6.39 -5.56
C PHE A 61 14.88 7.28 -6.81
N GLY A 62 14.44 6.78 -7.98
CA GLY A 62 14.27 7.56 -9.21
C GLY A 62 12.82 7.90 -9.54
N SER A 63 11.88 7.58 -8.65
CA SER A 63 10.44 7.73 -8.89
C SER A 63 9.85 9.00 -8.25
N ARG A 64 8.56 9.24 -8.51
CA ARG A 64 7.75 10.27 -7.81
C ARG A 64 6.77 9.67 -6.81
N ALA A 65 6.98 8.42 -6.40
CA ALA A 65 6.17 7.80 -5.36
C ALA A 65 6.42 8.49 -4.00
N LYS A 66 5.43 8.44 -3.11
CA LYS A 66 5.51 9.04 -1.76
C LYS A 66 5.63 7.90 -0.74
N VAL A 67 6.56 8.06 0.21
CA VAL A 67 6.72 7.22 1.41
C VAL A 67 6.43 8.09 2.62
#